data_AF-A0A7W8FZ00-F1
#
_entry.id   AF-A0A7W8FZ00-F1
#
_cell.length_a   1.000
_cell.length_b   1.000
_cell.length_c   1.000
_cell.angle_alpha   90.00
_cell.angle_beta   90.00
_cell.angle_gamma   90.00
#
_symmetry.space_group_name_H-M   'P 1'
#
loop_
_entity.id
_entity.type
_entity.pdbx_description
1 polymer ?
#
loop_
_entity_poly.entity_id
_entity_poly.type
_entity_poly.pdbx_seq_one_letter_code
_entity_poly.pdbx_strand_id
1 'polypeptide(L)'
;MKKIASLFMVLALCGCGSQEIESIRLSCDQKEVEPDETIQIEVQVEPDSIELSEDAFHATKDPDLKWDGEILRFTADEAGDYQITASQDGISSNTLILSVKEDTESSKEPEETEETANQEASEDQEESNPAAQPSTPEESDDEYLVSWSQNDPLRVDEVWQYGDVLVNTDQDVWVRGQLPQTIRDEKEGMILWNEDQSVMIQIEDPDHQIQQGNQAITLVGPISKTDSGYKITVKRVF
;
A
#
# COMPACT_ATOMS: atom_id res chain seq x y z
N MET A 1 -68.31 -31.17 -19.89
CA MET A 1 -67.82 -29.98 -19.17
C MET A 1 -67.27 -30.48 -17.84
N LYS A 2 -65.97 -30.47 -17.57
CA LYS A 2 -65.16 -29.30 -17.20
C LYS A 2 -63.69 -29.65 -17.42
N LYS A 3 -62.95 -28.76 -18.10
CA LYS A 3 -61.51 -28.82 -18.27
C LYS A 3 -60.87 -28.49 -16.91
N ILE A 4 -60.05 -29.39 -16.37
CA ILE A 4 -59.20 -29.07 -15.21
C ILE A 4 -57.98 -28.36 -15.81
N ALA A 5 -57.96 -27.05 -15.65
CA ALA A 5 -56.86 -26.20 -16.08
C ALA A 5 -55.64 -26.51 -15.22
N SER A 6 -54.60 -27.05 -15.88
CA SER A 6 -53.25 -27.17 -15.35
C SER A 6 -52.70 -25.75 -15.16
N LEU A 7 -52.47 -25.34 -13.91
CA LEU A 7 -51.79 -24.10 -13.56
C LEU A 7 -50.38 -24.47 -13.09
N PHE A 8 -49.45 -24.59 -14.03
CA PHE A 8 -48.03 -24.61 -13.74
C PHE A 8 -47.61 -23.17 -13.41
N MET A 9 -47.53 -22.87 -12.11
CA MET A 9 -46.93 -21.64 -11.59
C MET A 9 -45.42 -21.81 -11.68
N VAL A 10 -44.82 -21.27 -12.75
CA VAL A 10 -43.37 -21.11 -12.87
C VAL A 10 -42.98 -19.99 -11.91
N LEU A 11 -42.53 -20.36 -10.72
CA LEU A 11 -41.70 -19.50 -9.87
C LEU A 11 -40.38 -19.32 -10.61
N ALA A 12 -40.30 -18.27 -11.42
CA ALA A 12 -39.04 -17.71 -11.84
C ALA A 12 -38.37 -17.16 -10.56
N LEU A 13 -37.53 -17.99 -9.94
CA LEU A 13 -36.51 -17.51 -9.03
C LEU A 13 -35.59 -16.63 -9.90
N CYS A 14 -35.90 -15.33 -9.92
CA CYS A 14 -34.98 -14.31 -10.37
C CYS A 14 -33.85 -14.34 -9.34
N GLY A 15 -32.83 -15.15 -9.60
CA GLY A 15 -31.57 -15.10 -8.88
C GLY A 15 -30.91 -13.76 -9.20
N CYS A 16 -31.28 -12.72 -8.46
CA CYS A 16 -30.38 -11.60 -8.25
C CYS A 16 -29.26 -12.17 -7.38
N GLY A 17 -28.20 -12.68 -8.02
CA GLY A 17 -26.92 -12.79 -7.31
C GLY A 17 -26.57 -11.37 -6.89
N SER A 18 -26.53 -11.10 -5.59
CA SER A 18 -25.83 -9.94 -5.08
C SER A 18 -24.38 -10.11 -5.50
N GLN A 19 -23.88 -9.23 -6.37
CA GLN A 19 -22.46 -9.16 -6.61
C GLN A 19 -21.83 -8.73 -5.29
N GLU A 20 -20.86 -9.50 -4.81
CA GLU A 20 -20.11 -9.21 -3.58
C GLU A 20 -18.82 -8.50 -3.99
N ILE A 21 -18.31 -7.61 -3.12
CA ILE A 21 -17.01 -6.99 -3.35
C ILE A 21 -15.98 -8.11 -3.34
N GLU A 22 -15.24 -8.21 -4.43
CA GLU A 22 -14.06 -9.03 -4.51
C GLU A 22 -12.89 -8.19 -3.99
N SER A 23 -12.51 -7.13 -4.70
CA SER A 23 -11.32 -6.34 -4.37
C SER A 23 -11.58 -4.84 -4.27
N ILE A 24 -10.76 -4.18 -3.46
CA ILE A 24 -10.65 -2.72 -3.40
C ILE A 24 -9.17 -2.37 -3.55
N ARG A 25 -8.85 -1.38 -4.37
CA ARG A 25 -7.49 -0.90 -4.57
C ARG A 25 -7.45 0.62 -4.51
N LEU A 26 -6.48 1.14 -3.78
CA LEU A 26 -6.16 2.57 -3.72
C LEU A 26 -4.83 2.81 -4.43
N SER A 27 -4.76 3.82 -5.29
CA SER A 27 -3.51 4.24 -5.94
C SER A 27 -3.40 5.75 -6.06
N CYS A 28 -2.18 6.25 -5.98
CA CYS A 28 -1.84 7.66 -6.14
C CYS A 28 -0.46 7.79 -6.77
N ASP A 29 -0.32 8.70 -7.74
CA ASP A 29 0.95 8.98 -8.41
C ASP A 29 1.94 9.74 -7.51
N GLN A 30 1.43 10.48 -6.52
CA GLN A 30 2.21 11.29 -5.58
C GLN A 30 2.40 10.53 -4.27
N LYS A 31 3.64 10.50 -3.78
CA LYS A 31 4.00 9.94 -2.45
C LYS A 31 4.27 11.01 -1.40
N GLU A 32 4.68 12.19 -1.85
CA GLU A 32 5.02 13.34 -1.02
C GLU A 32 4.16 14.52 -1.48
N VAL A 33 3.58 15.24 -0.52
CA VAL A 33 2.49 16.21 -0.72
C VAL A 33 2.81 17.48 0.05
N GLU A 34 2.53 18.65 -0.53
CA GLU A 34 2.63 19.92 0.20
C GLU A 34 1.44 20.09 1.16
N PRO A 35 1.58 20.79 2.29
CA PRO A 35 0.45 21.08 3.16
C PRO A 35 -0.67 21.82 2.40
N ASP A 36 -1.92 21.49 2.70
CA ASP A 36 -3.15 21.96 2.03
C ASP A 36 -3.28 21.61 0.53
N GLU A 37 -2.36 20.83 -0.05
CA GLU A 37 -2.50 20.32 -1.41
C GLU A 37 -3.57 19.22 -1.46
N THR A 38 -4.56 19.39 -2.35
CA THR A 38 -5.56 18.35 -2.61
C THR A 38 -5.04 17.33 -3.62
N ILE A 39 -4.93 16.08 -3.19
CA ILE A 39 -4.50 14.94 -4.00
C ILE A 39 -5.71 14.07 -4.37
N GLN A 40 -5.68 13.51 -5.57
CA GLN A 40 -6.67 12.54 -6.03
C GLN A 40 -6.11 11.12 -5.88
N ILE A 41 -6.85 10.29 -5.16
CA ILE A 41 -6.59 8.87 -4.98
C ILE A 41 -7.58 8.12 -5.87
N GLU A 42 -7.05 7.33 -6.79
CA GLU A 42 -7.84 6.42 -7.62
C GLU A 42 -8.31 5.24 -6.77
N VAL A 43 -9.59 4.91 -6.89
CA VAL A 43 -10.22 3.80 -6.18
C VAL A 43 -10.77 2.82 -7.21
N GLN A 44 -10.22 1.61 -7.23
CA GLN A 44 -10.72 0.54 -8.09
C GLN A 44 -11.44 -0.50 -7.24
N VAL A 45 -12.66 -0.85 -7.65
CA VAL A 45 -13.50 -1.86 -6.99
C VAL A 45 -13.81 -2.94 -8.01
N GLU A 46 -13.70 -4.19 -7.59
CA GLU A 46 -14.14 -5.33 -8.41
C GLU A 46 -15.28 -6.07 -7.71
N PRO A 47 -16.39 -6.36 -8.43
CA PRO A 47 -16.72 -5.85 -9.76
C PRO A 47 -17.02 -4.34 -9.74
N ASP A 48 -16.75 -3.65 -10.86
CA ASP A 48 -16.91 -2.20 -11.07
C ASP A 48 -18.34 -1.68 -10.86
N SER A 49 -19.33 -2.59 -10.87
CA SER A 49 -20.72 -2.27 -10.60
C SER A 49 -21.06 -2.04 -9.11
N ILE A 50 -20.11 -2.25 -8.20
CA ILE A 50 -20.30 -2.02 -6.75
C ILE A 50 -19.66 -0.69 -6.35
N GLU A 51 -20.45 0.14 -5.68
CA GLU A 51 -19.99 1.41 -5.13
C GLU A 51 -19.56 1.26 -3.66
N LEU A 52 -18.46 1.93 -3.30
CA LEU A 52 -18.08 2.10 -1.91
C LEU A 52 -18.86 3.24 -1.27
N SER A 53 -19.16 3.06 0.00
CA SER A 53 -19.68 4.09 0.88
C SER A 53 -18.58 5.07 1.32
N GLU A 54 -18.95 6.30 1.67
CA GLU A 54 -17.99 7.31 2.16
C GLU A 54 -17.34 6.88 3.49
N ASP A 55 -18.05 6.10 4.32
CA ASP A 55 -17.54 5.54 5.57
C ASP A 55 -16.60 4.34 5.37
N ALA A 56 -16.42 3.86 4.13
CA ALA A 56 -15.44 2.82 3.84
C ALA A 56 -14.00 3.30 4.03
N PHE A 57 -13.74 4.61 4.00
CA PHE A 57 -12.38 5.16 3.99
C PHE A 57 -11.88 5.52 5.39
N HIS A 58 -10.65 5.13 5.69
CA HIS A 58 -10.02 5.31 6.99
C HIS A 58 -8.60 5.83 6.84
N ALA A 59 -8.18 6.73 7.74
CA ALA A 59 -6.82 7.24 7.82
C ALA A 59 -6.25 7.10 9.25
N THR A 60 -4.93 7.00 9.39
CA THR A 60 -4.24 6.96 10.71
C THR A 60 -4.27 8.28 11.46
N LYS A 61 -4.35 9.40 10.74
CA LYS A 61 -4.56 10.75 11.25
C LYS A 61 -5.93 11.25 10.78
N ASP A 62 -6.25 12.52 11.02
CA ASP A 62 -7.52 13.15 10.64
C ASP A 62 -7.39 14.09 9.40
N PRO A 63 -7.05 13.58 8.19
CA PRO A 63 -7.09 14.40 6.98
C PRO A 63 -8.54 14.67 6.54
N ASP A 64 -8.72 15.65 5.65
CA ASP A 64 -9.97 15.86 4.92
C ASP A 64 -10.07 14.85 3.77
N LEU A 65 -10.93 13.84 3.93
CA LEU A 65 -11.25 12.84 2.91
C LEU A 65 -12.62 13.14 2.32
N LYS A 66 -12.68 13.24 0.98
CA LYS A 66 -13.95 13.46 0.25
C LYS A 66 -14.10 12.46 -0.89
N TRP A 67 -15.10 11.60 -0.76
CA TRP A 67 -15.46 10.60 -1.76
C TRP A 67 -16.62 11.09 -2.64
N ASP A 68 -16.51 10.94 -3.96
CA ASP A 68 -17.59 11.30 -4.90
C ASP A 68 -18.18 10.12 -5.68
N GLY A 69 -17.79 8.89 -5.34
CA GLY A 69 -18.22 7.65 -6.01
C GLY A 69 -17.18 7.09 -6.99
N GLU A 70 -16.19 7.87 -7.39
CA GLU A 70 -15.13 7.44 -8.31
C GLU A 70 -13.73 7.84 -7.80
N ILE A 71 -13.59 9.04 -7.26
CA ILE A 71 -12.31 9.60 -6.81
C ILE A 71 -12.39 9.97 -5.33
N LEU A 72 -11.40 9.50 -4.57
CA LEU A 72 -11.18 9.94 -3.19
C LEU A 72 -10.24 11.14 -3.21
N ARG A 73 -10.68 12.30 -2.72
CA ARG A 73 -9.82 13.47 -2.54
C ARG A 73 -9.26 13.49 -1.13
N PHE A 74 -7.95 13.61 -1.04
CA PHE A 74 -7.20 13.74 0.21
C PHE A 74 -6.67 15.17 0.34
N THR A 75 -6.77 15.76 1.53
CA THR A 75 -6.12 17.04 1.87
C THR A 75 -5.73 17.03 3.34
N ALA A 76 -4.55 17.54 3.65
CA ALA A 76 -4.01 17.58 5.01
C ALA A 76 -3.11 18.80 5.20
N ASP A 77 -3.21 19.43 6.36
CA ASP A 77 -2.40 20.58 6.79
C ASP A 77 -1.28 20.16 7.75
N GLU A 78 -1.48 19.09 8.51
CA GLU A 78 -0.46 18.58 9.43
C GLU A 78 0.57 17.70 8.71
N ALA A 79 1.85 17.99 8.92
CA ALA A 79 2.97 17.21 8.39
C ALA A 79 3.00 15.75 8.91
N GLY A 80 3.69 14.89 8.16
CA GLY A 80 3.94 13.49 8.50
C GLY A 80 3.20 12.49 7.63
N ASP A 81 3.27 11.22 8.03
CA ASP A 81 2.78 10.12 7.22
C ASP A 81 1.31 9.77 7.52
N TYR A 82 0.51 9.75 6.47
CA TYR A 82 -0.89 9.34 6.48
C TYR A 82 -1.02 7.97 5.82
N GLN A 83 -1.56 7.00 6.55
CA GLN A 83 -1.92 5.70 6.01
C GLN A 83 -3.42 5.66 5.75
N ILE A 84 -3.82 5.46 4.50
CA ILE A 84 -5.20 5.50 4.04
C ILE A 84 -5.59 4.09 3.57
N THR A 85 -6.73 3.60 4.04
CA THR A 85 -7.31 2.31 3.65
C THR A 85 -8.78 2.48 3.32
N ALA A 86 -9.33 1.54 2.55
CA ALA A 86 -10.75 1.39 2.34
C ALA A 86 -11.19 -0.01 2.81
N SER A 87 -12.32 -0.11 3.51
CA SER A 87 -12.89 -1.38 3.96
C SER A 87 -14.40 -1.40 3.82
N GLN A 88 -14.93 -2.40 3.14
CA GLN A 88 -16.38 -2.63 3.02
C GLN A 88 -16.65 -4.12 2.88
N ASP A 89 -17.72 -4.61 3.51
CA ASP A 89 -18.16 -6.01 3.46
C ASP A 89 -17.06 -7.04 3.84
N GLY A 90 -16.15 -6.65 4.73
CA GLY A 90 -15.05 -7.50 5.19
C GLY A 90 -13.86 -7.60 4.22
N ILE A 91 -13.89 -6.85 3.11
CA ILE A 91 -12.77 -6.68 2.19
C ILE A 91 -12.06 -5.38 2.51
N SER A 92 -10.74 -5.44 2.64
CA SER A 92 -9.90 -4.26 2.82
C SER A 92 -8.99 -4.05 1.62
N SER A 93 -8.72 -2.79 1.29
CA SER A 93 -7.75 -2.40 0.28
C SER A 93 -6.31 -2.59 0.75
N ASN A 94 -5.37 -2.33 -0.16
CA ASN A 94 -4.00 -1.94 0.22
C ASN A 94 -3.99 -0.65 1.06
N THR A 95 -2.91 -0.41 1.80
CA THR A 95 -2.69 0.81 2.57
C THR A 95 -1.94 1.85 1.74
N LEU A 96 -2.60 2.91 1.29
CA LEU A 96 -1.94 4.02 0.64
C LEU A 96 -1.20 4.88 1.69
N ILE A 97 0.09 5.14 1.50
CA ILE A 97 0.88 6.07 2.33
C ILE A 97 1.14 7.37 1.57
N LEU A 98 0.80 8.49 2.19
CA LEU A 98 1.11 9.85 1.73
C LEU A 98 1.90 10.60 2.82
N SER A 99 3.06 11.13 2.46
CA SER A 99 3.89 11.96 3.37
C SER A 99 3.62 13.43 3.11
N VAL A 100 3.06 14.14 4.09
CA VAL A 100 2.87 15.60 4.03
C VAL A 100 4.13 16.27 4.57
N LYS A 101 4.71 17.19 3.78
CA LYS A 101 5.93 17.89 4.17
C LYS A 101 5.74 18.76 5.41
N GLU A 102 6.83 18.95 6.15
CA GLU A 102 6.88 20.02 7.14
C GLU A 102 6.74 21.37 6.44
N ASP A 103 5.79 22.18 6.91
CA ASP A 103 5.65 23.55 6.46
C ASP A 103 6.92 24.33 6.82
N THR A 104 7.67 24.74 5.80
CA THR A 104 8.89 25.54 5.99
C THR A 104 8.59 27.05 6.10
N GLU A 105 7.32 27.46 6.03
CA GLU A 105 6.90 28.85 6.11
C GLU A 105 6.53 29.29 7.54
N SER A 106 7.51 29.22 8.44
CA SER A 106 7.58 30.17 9.56
C SER A 106 8.99 30.73 9.74
N SER A 107 9.61 31.16 8.64
CA SER A 107 10.62 32.22 8.72
C SER A 107 9.92 33.54 8.44
N LYS A 108 9.57 34.26 9.49
CA LYS A 108 9.07 35.64 9.40
C LYS A 108 10.07 36.45 8.57
N GLU A 109 9.60 36.92 7.42
CA GLU A 109 10.20 38.01 6.67
C GLU A 109 10.54 39.15 7.65
N PRO A 110 11.82 39.50 7.88
CA PRO A 110 12.15 40.77 8.50
C PRO A 110 12.11 41.84 7.42
N GLU A 111 11.31 42.88 7.68
CA GLU A 111 11.21 44.11 6.90
C GLU A 111 12.56 44.62 6.38
N GLU A 112 12.53 45.15 5.17
CA GLU A 112 13.56 45.99 4.57
C GLU A 112 14.13 47.02 5.56
N THR A 113 15.46 47.07 5.67
CA THR A 113 16.18 48.33 5.87
C THR A 113 17.47 48.32 5.05
N GLU A 114 17.51 49.16 4.02
CA GLU A 114 18.72 49.53 3.30
C GLU A 114 19.70 50.28 4.23
N GLU A 115 20.99 49.95 4.20
CA GLU A 115 22.06 50.83 3.69
C GLU A 115 23.48 50.32 4.03
N THR A 116 24.25 50.11 2.95
CA THR A 116 25.67 50.49 2.74
C THR A 116 26.85 49.78 3.45
N ALA A 117 27.65 49.15 2.57
CA ALA A 117 29.07 49.45 2.31
C ALA A 117 30.20 48.73 3.10
N ASN A 118 30.88 47.88 2.32
CA ASN A 118 32.32 47.89 2.00
C ASN A 118 33.31 46.88 2.64
N GLN A 119 34.01 46.22 1.71
CA GLN A 119 35.43 45.87 1.66
C GLN A 119 36.02 44.60 2.33
N GLU A 120 36.49 43.74 1.41
CA GLU A 120 37.84 43.13 1.30
C GLU A 120 38.25 41.90 2.16
N ALA A 121 38.33 40.77 1.45
CA ALA A 121 39.46 39.83 1.28
C ALA A 121 40.30 39.40 2.51
N SER A 122 40.46 38.08 2.69
CA SER A 122 41.75 37.36 2.61
C SER A 122 41.58 35.83 2.77
N GLU A 123 42.38 35.09 2.01
CA GLU A 123 42.61 33.65 2.05
C GLU A 123 43.22 33.18 3.39
N ASP A 124 42.95 31.95 3.82
CA ASP A 124 44.00 30.95 4.08
C ASP A 124 43.41 29.56 4.41
N GLN A 125 44.02 28.54 3.80
CA GLN A 125 43.87 27.14 4.17
C GLN A 125 44.70 26.86 5.43
N GLU A 126 44.22 26.05 6.37
CA GLU A 126 45.04 24.95 6.92
C GLU A 126 44.23 23.92 7.70
N GLU A 127 44.65 22.68 7.47
CA GLU A 127 44.17 21.40 7.92
C GLU A 127 44.44 21.18 9.42
N SER A 128 43.45 20.70 10.18
CA SER A 128 43.66 19.97 11.44
C SER A 128 42.41 19.20 11.86
N ASN A 129 42.43 17.90 11.57
CA ASN A 129 41.62 16.89 12.26
C ASN A 129 42.37 16.46 13.54
N PRO A 130 41.68 16.29 14.67
CA PRO A 130 41.82 15.01 15.36
C PRO A 130 40.48 14.43 15.83
N ALA A 131 40.27 13.20 15.35
CA ALA A 131 39.58 12.07 15.93
C ALA A 131 38.92 12.21 17.32
N ALA A 132 37.62 11.87 17.30
CA ALA A 132 36.90 11.00 18.22
C ALA A 132 36.44 11.57 19.59
N GLN A 133 35.13 11.75 19.73
CA GLN A 133 34.31 10.78 20.48
C GLN A 133 32.88 10.71 19.94
N PRO A 134 32.25 9.52 19.99
CA PRO A 134 30.94 9.26 19.40
C PRO A 134 29.86 9.80 20.34
N SER A 135 29.02 10.71 19.83
CA SER A 135 27.72 10.94 20.43
C SER A 135 26.88 9.70 20.17
N THR A 136 26.64 8.98 21.25
CA THR A 136 25.62 7.95 21.38
C THR A 136 24.30 8.54 20.87
N PRO A 137 23.59 7.92 19.91
CA PRO A 137 22.19 8.24 19.72
C PRO A 137 21.49 7.72 20.97
N GLU A 138 20.90 8.63 21.72
CA GLU A 138 19.90 8.27 22.72
C GLU A 138 18.80 7.51 22.00
N GLU A 139 18.47 6.34 22.54
CA GLU A 139 17.36 5.51 22.13
C GLU A 139 16.09 6.33 22.36
N SER A 140 15.61 7.01 21.31
CA SER A 140 14.21 7.36 21.22
C SER A 140 13.48 6.09 20.80
N ASP A 141 12.68 5.57 21.74
CA ASP A 141 11.62 4.59 21.52
C ASP A 141 10.52 5.21 20.65
N ASP A 142 10.89 5.74 19.48
CA ASP A 142 9.95 5.98 18.42
C ASP A 142 9.71 4.60 17.81
N GLU A 143 8.54 4.03 18.11
CA GLU A 143 8.01 2.87 17.42
C GLU A 143 8.28 3.09 15.93
N TYR A 144 9.19 2.29 15.37
CA TYR A 144 9.50 2.27 13.95
C TYR A 144 8.21 1.87 13.23
N LEU A 145 7.33 2.83 12.98
CA LEU A 145 6.29 2.73 11.96
C LEU A 145 7.05 2.66 10.65
N VAL A 146 7.43 1.46 10.29
CA VAL A 146 8.07 1.16 9.02
C VAL A 146 7.12 1.63 7.93
N SER A 147 7.45 2.75 7.30
CA SER A 147 6.83 3.26 6.07
C SER A 147 7.11 2.27 4.94
N TRP A 148 6.30 1.22 4.83
CA TRP A 148 6.19 0.47 3.58
C TRP A 148 5.13 1.15 2.71
N SER A 149 5.56 1.88 1.70
CA SER A 149 4.67 2.55 0.73
C SER A 149 3.81 1.49 0.00
N GLN A 150 2.60 1.19 0.48
CA GLN A 150 1.68 0.26 -0.17
C GLN A 150 0.83 0.91 -1.28
N ASN A 151 1.32 2.01 -1.87
CA ASN A 151 0.70 2.63 -3.06
C ASN A 151 0.79 1.72 -4.28
N ASP A 152 1.72 0.76 -4.26
CA ASP A 152 1.94 -0.26 -5.28
C ASP A 152 2.09 -1.66 -4.64
N PRO A 153 1.85 -2.75 -5.40
CA PRO A 153 2.19 -4.09 -4.94
C PRO A 153 3.66 -4.19 -4.52
N LEU A 154 3.90 -4.73 -3.33
CA LEU A 154 5.24 -5.00 -2.81
C LEU A 154 5.99 -5.93 -3.74
N ARG A 155 7.24 -5.60 -4.06
CA ARG A 155 8.16 -6.54 -4.71
C ARG A 155 8.55 -7.63 -3.73
N VAL A 156 8.92 -8.79 -4.26
CA VAL A 156 9.44 -9.89 -3.43
C VAL A 156 10.64 -9.45 -2.57
N ASP A 157 11.52 -8.56 -3.07
CA ASP A 157 12.64 -8.00 -2.30
C ASP A 157 12.17 -7.20 -1.08
N GLU A 158 11.08 -6.44 -1.22
CA GLU A 158 10.51 -5.63 -0.14
C GLU A 158 9.87 -6.51 0.93
N VAL A 159 9.28 -7.65 0.55
CA VAL A 159 8.84 -8.66 1.52
C VAL A 159 10.01 -9.20 2.33
N TRP A 160 11.20 -9.35 1.74
CA TRP A 160 12.38 -9.76 2.49
C TRP A 160 12.90 -8.67 3.43
N GLN A 161 12.81 -7.41 3.02
CA GLN A 161 13.22 -6.27 3.82
C GLN A 161 12.30 -6.03 5.03
N TYR A 162 10.99 -6.21 4.84
CA TYR A 162 9.97 -5.83 5.83
C TYR A 162 9.17 -7.00 6.39
N GLY A 163 9.47 -8.23 6.00
CA GLY A 163 8.61 -9.38 6.27
C GLY A 163 8.38 -9.65 7.76
N ASP A 164 9.35 -9.38 8.63
CA ASP A 164 9.14 -9.49 10.09
C ASP A 164 8.07 -8.53 10.61
N VAL A 165 7.91 -7.36 9.99
CA VAL A 165 6.81 -6.45 10.30
C VAL A 165 5.51 -6.96 9.70
N LEU A 166 5.53 -7.37 8.41
CA LEU A 166 4.34 -7.85 7.69
C LEU A 166 3.71 -9.09 8.33
N VAL A 167 4.51 -9.99 8.91
CA VAL A 167 4.01 -11.19 9.60
C VAL A 167 3.25 -10.84 10.88
N ASN A 168 3.55 -9.69 11.48
CA ASN A 168 2.88 -9.21 12.69
C ASN A 168 1.68 -8.30 12.39
N THR A 169 1.36 -8.09 11.11
CA THR A 169 0.11 -7.42 10.72
C THR A 169 -0.97 -8.47 10.45
N ASP A 170 -2.20 -8.19 10.88
CA ASP A 170 -3.37 -9.00 10.50
C ASP A 170 -3.90 -8.62 9.09
N GLN A 171 -3.09 -7.93 8.29
CA GLN A 171 -3.49 -7.37 7.00
C GLN A 171 -3.05 -8.26 5.84
N ASP A 172 -3.91 -8.29 4.81
CA ASP A 172 -3.50 -8.84 3.52
C ASP A 172 -2.57 -7.85 2.82
N VAL A 173 -1.53 -8.37 2.18
CA VAL A 173 -0.60 -7.55 1.40
C VAL A 173 -0.61 -7.98 -0.04
N TRP A 174 -0.28 -7.04 -0.92
CA TRP A 174 -0.19 -7.26 -2.35
C TRP A 174 1.27 -7.50 -2.68
N VAL A 175 1.61 -8.68 -3.18
CA VAL A 175 2.99 -9.02 -3.55
C VAL A 175 3.08 -9.32 -5.03
N ARG A 176 3.92 -8.58 -5.73
CA ARG A 176 4.23 -8.78 -7.14
C ARG A 176 5.55 -9.51 -7.32
N GLY A 177 5.54 -10.49 -8.21
CA GLY A 177 6.74 -11.22 -8.59
C GLY A 177 6.56 -12.03 -9.86
N GLN A 178 7.47 -12.97 -10.09
CA GLN A 178 7.53 -13.82 -11.28
C GLN A 178 7.31 -15.28 -10.90
N LEU A 179 6.33 -15.92 -11.53
CA LEU A 179 6.16 -17.37 -11.43
C LEU A 179 7.16 -18.09 -12.35
N PRO A 180 7.82 -19.15 -11.87
CA PRO A 180 8.66 -20.00 -12.71
C PRO A 180 7.84 -20.73 -13.78
N GLN A 181 8.50 -21.29 -14.80
CA GLN A 181 7.81 -22.08 -15.83
C GLN A 181 7.06 -23.28 -15.23
N THR A 182 7.70 -23.97 -14.29
CA THR A 182 7.08 -25.05 -13.53
C THR A 182 6.63 -24.48 -12.18
N ILE A 183 5.32 -24.30 -12.01
CA ILE A 183 4.72 -23.60 -10.86
C ILE A 183 5.06 -24.29 -9.53
N ARG A 184 5.20 -25.63 -9.54
CA ARG A 184 5.58 -26.41 -8.36
C ARG A 184 7.01 -26.94 -8.49
N ASP A 185 7.86 -26.51 -7.57
CA ASP A 185 9.10 -27.18 -7.23
C ASP A 185 8.82 -28.41 -6.35
N GLU A 186 9.50 -29.52 -6.62
CA GLU A 186 9.28 -30.80 -5.90
C GLU A 186 9.74 -30.74 -4.43
N LYS A 187 10.59 -29.79 -4.06
CA LYS A 187 11.14 -29.61 -2.71
C LYS A 187 10.53 -28.42 -1.98
N GLU A 188 10.32 -27.31 -2.67
CA GLU A 188 9.90 -26.04 -2.06
C GLU A 188 8.42 -25.69 -2.29
N GLY A 189 7.71 -26.47 -3.10
CA GLY A 189 6.31 -26.18 -3.44
C GLY A 189 6.20 -25.05 -4.46
N MET A 190 5.19 -24.18 -4.33
CA MET A 190 5.03 -23.06 -5.25
C MET A 190 5.85 -21.87 -4.76
N ILE A 191 6.49 -21.16 -5.69
CA ILE A 191 7.45 -20.10 -5.37
C ILE A 191 7.20 -18.87 -6.23
N LEU A 192 7.38 -17.69 -5.65
CA LEU A 192 7.31 -16.40 -6.33
C LEU A 192 8.70 -15.77 -6.29
N TRP A 193 9.31 -15.55 -7.46
CA TRP A 193 10.62 -14.90 -7.57
C TRP A 193 10.48 -13.39 -7.66
N ASN A 194 11.52 -12.67 -7.24
CA ASN A 194 11.73 -11.30 -7.68
C ASN A 194 12.13 -11.23 -9.18
N GLU A 195 12.30 -10.02 -9.72
CA GLU A 195 12.52 -9.81 -11.16
C GLU A 195 13.83 -10.44 -11.69
N ASP A 196 14.89 -10.46 -10.89
CA ASP A 196 16.20 -11.01 -11.26
C ASP A 196 16.41 -12.48 -10.81
N GLN A 197 15.40 -13.08 -10.18
CA GLN A 197 15.42 -14.43 -9.63
C GLN A 197 16.53 -14.68 -8.58
N SER A 198 16.95 -13.64 -7.86
CA SER A 198 17.91 -13.78 -6.76
C SER A 198 17.27 -14.16 -5.43
N VAL A 199 16.02 -13.76 -5.18
CA VAL A 199 15.27 -14.10 -3.97
C VAL A 199 13.83 -14.52 -4.29
N MET A 200 13.27 -15.36 -3.41
CA MET A 200 11.92 -15.91 -3.55
C MET A 200 11.15 -15.85 -2.25
N ILE A 201 9.82 -15.93 -2.36
CA ILE A 201 8.94 -16.32 -1.26
C ILE A 201 8.17 -17.59 -1.64
N GLN A 202 7.73 -18.34 -0.64
CA GLN A 202 6.87 -19.48 -0.84
C GLN A 202 5.42 -19.03 -1.08
N ILE A 203 4.68 -19.82 -1.84
CA ILE A 203 3.27 -19.61 -2.13
C ILE A 203 2.48 -20.80 -1.58
N GLU A 204 1.49 -20.52 -0.75
CA GLU A 204 0.42 -21.45 -0.39
C GLU A 204 -0.85 -21.03 -1.11
N ASP A 205 -1.31 -21.82 -2.08
CA ASP A 205 -2.51 -21.55 -2.86
C ASP A 205 -3.57 -22.63 -2.57
N PRO A 206 -4.32 -22.49 -1.46
CA PRO A 206 -5.28 -23.50 -0.99
C PRO A 206 -6.45 -23.66 -1.95
N ASP A 207 -6.82 -22.60 -2.66
CA ASP A 207 -7.96 -22.58 -3.58
C ASP A 207 -7.56 -22.86 -5.04
N HIS A 208 -6.28 -23.14 -5.30
CA HIS A 208 -5.74 -23.50 -6.62
C HIS A 208 -6.02 -22.44 -7.71
N GLN A 209 -5.91 -21.16 -7.35
CA GLN A 209 -6.11 -20.02 -8.24
C GLN A 209 -4.99 -19.90 -9.28
N ILE A 210 -3.77 -20.36 -8.97
CA ILE A 210 -2.61 -20.26 -9.84
C ILE A 210 -2.52 -21.50 -10.74
N GLN A 211 -2.90 -21.33 -12.01
CA GLN A 211 -2.94 -22.43 -12.99
C GLN A 211 -1.79 -22.41 -14.01
N GLN A 212 -1.11 -21.28 -14.18
CA GLN A 212 -0.08 -21.09 -15.20
C GLN A 212 1.14 -20.36 -14.62
N GLY A 213 2.32 -20.81 -15.02
CA GLY A 213 3.60 -20.19 -14.65
C GLY A 213 4.12 -19.25 -15.74
N ASN A 214 5.39 -18.88 -15.64
CA ASN A 214 6.10 -18.04 -16.63
C ASN A 214 5.43 -16.68 -16.87
N GLN A 215 4.93 -16.06 -15.81
CA GLN A 215 4.27 -14.75 -15.87
C GLN A 215 4.56 -13.93 -14.63
N ALA A 216 4.53 -12.61 -14.82
CA ALA A 216 4.42 -11.67 -13.72
C ALA A 216 3.02 -11.81 -13.11
N ILE A 217 2.92 -11.80 -11.79
CA ILE A 217 1.65 -11.97 -11.10
C ILE A 217 1.65 -11.10 -9.84
N THR A 218 0.47 -10.65 -9.43
CA THR A 218 0.27 -10.04 -8.12
C THR A 218 -0.61 -10.95 -7.27
N LEU A 219 -0.10 -11.34 -6.11
CA LEU A 219 -0.79 -12.19 -5.14
C LEU A 219 -1.26 -11.33 -3.98
N VAL A 220 -2.47 -11.59 -3.49
CA VAL A 220 -3.00 -10.94 -2.29
C VAL A 220 -3.24 -11.98 -1.21
N GLY A 221 -2.75 -11.69 -0.02
CA GLY A 221 -2.99 -12.50 1.16
C GLY A 221 -2.02 -12.19 2.30
N PRO A 222 -2.17 -12.87 3.45
CA PRO A 222 -1.32 -12.63 4.60
C PRO A 222 0.08 -13.23 4.38
N ILE A 223 1.08 -12.59 4.98
CA ILE A 223 2.46 -13.08 5.03
C ILE A 223 2.69 -13.85 6.32
N SER A 224 3.37 -14.98 6.21
CA SER A 224 3.82 -15.79 7.34
C SER A 224 5.32 -16.08 7.22
N LYS A 225 5.99 -16.27 8.36
CA LYS A 225 7.41 -16.64 8.41
C LYS A 225 7.57 -18.16 8.26
N THR A 226 8.60 -18.59 7.55
CA THR A 226 9.00 -19.99 7.39
C THR A 226 10.46 -20.19 7.77
N ASP A 227 10.92 -21.44 7.85
CA ASP A 227 12.33 -21.74 8.16
C ASP A 227 13.31 -21.18 7.11
N SER A 228 12.84 -20.94 5.88
CA SER A 228 13.65 -20.50 4.74
C SER A 228 13.32 -19.09 4.23
N GLY A 229 12.45 -18.34 4.91
CA GLY A 229 12.06 -17.00 4.51
C GLY A 229 10.62 -16.67 4.84
N TYR A 230 9.88 -16.21 3.83
CA TYR A 230 8.49 -15.81 3.96
C TYR A 230 7.59 -16.60 3.02
N LYS A 231 6.31 -16.68 3.38
CA LYS A 231 5.28 -17.36 2.61
C LYS A 231 4.02 -16.50 2.55
N ILE A 232 3.48 -16.32 1.35
CA ILE A 232 2.16 -15.74 1.13
C ILE A 232 1.11 -16.84 1.03
N THR A 233 0.01 -16.69 1.77
CA THR A 233 -1.18 -17.55 1.62
C THR A 233 -2.15 -16.87 0.66
N VAL A 234 -2.29 -17.40 -0.54
CA VAL A 234 -3.07 -16.77 -1.61
C VAL A 234 -4.55 -16.78 -1.25
N LYS A 235 -5.11 -15.58 -1.16
CA LYS A 235 -6.56 -15.32 -1.16
C LYS A 235 -7.04 -14.83 -2.52
N ARG A 236 -6.19 -14.13 -3.28
CA ARG A 236 -6.50 -13.64 -4.63
C ARG A 236 -5.26 -13.52 -5.51
N VAL A 237 -5.49 -13.55 -6.82
CA VAL A 237 -4.48 -13.48 -7.89
C VAL A 237 -4.89 -12.45 -8.94
N PHE A 238 -3.95 -11.61 -9.38
CA PHE A 238 -4.10 -10.63 -10.47
C PHE A 238 -2.97 -10.76 -11.50
#